data_AF-A0A5B7I9E9-F1
#
_entry.id   AF-A0A5B7I9E9-F1
#
_cell.length_a   1.000
_cell.length_b   1.000
_cell.length_c   1.000
_cell.angle_alpha   90.00
_cell.angle_beta   90.00
_cell.angle_gamma   90.00
#
_symmetry.space_group_name_H-M   'P 1'
#
loop_
_entity.id
_entity.type
_entity.pdbx_description
1 polymer ?
#
loop_
_entity_poly.entity_id
_entity_poly.type
_entity_poly.pdbx_seq_one_letter_code
_entity_poly.pdbx_strand_id
1 'polypeptide(L)'
;MLEPLYPPFCITGTEDKADAAKQKPRRQPCCGSCRNHNLEVPVINHQCQYAECTCVFCELTRRRRRIMRHQQRLWRFKKFSWQQREMEENTSEGEGTPNNCQSEEQQEQNHARREMVS
;
A
#
# COMPACT_ATOMS: atom_id res chain seq x y z
N MET A 1 -4.30 4.09 32.33
CA MET A 1 -3.54 3.82 31.10
C MET A 1 -3.77 2.36 30.74
N LEU A 2 -4.70 2.08 29.83
CA LEU A 2 -4.98 0.70 29.39
C LEU A 2 -3.95 0.34 28.32
N GLU A 3 -3.10 -0.64 28.62
CA GLU A 3 -2.16 -1.21 27.66
C GLU A 3 -2.91 -1.76 26.44
N PRO A 4 -2.40 -1.58 25.20
CA PRO A 4 -3.02 -2.18 24.04
C PRO A 4 -2.74 -3.68 24.05
N LEU A 5 -3.70 -4.46 24.54
CA LEU A 5 -3.77 -5.91 24.38
C LEU A 5 -3.96 -6.27 22.89
N TYR A 6 -2.95 -6.13 22.02
CA TYR A 6 -3.01 -6.81 20.72
C TYR A 6 -1.65 -6.90 20.00
N PRO A 7 -1.10 -8.11 19.77
CA PRO A 7 -0.02 -8.28 18.82
C PRO A 7 -0.56 -8.56 17.40
N PRO A 8 -0.19 -7.77 16.38
CA PRO A 8 -0.28 -8.13 14.97
C PRO A 8 0.94 -8.89 14.44
N PHE A 9 1.60 -9.67 15.29
CA PHE A 9 2.91 -10.28 15.03
C PHE A 9 2.84 -11.78 15.26
N CYS A 10 3.51 -12.58 14.43
CA CYS A 10 3.64 -14.01 14.66
C CYS A 10 4.83 -14.20 15.58
N ILE A 11 4.58 -14.68 16.79
CA ILE A 11 5.63 -15.10 17.71
C ILE A 11 5.93 -16.55 17.34
N THR A 12 6.68 -16.77 16.26
CA THR A 12 7.27 -18.09 16.05
C THR A 12 8.43 -18.21 17.04
N GLY A 13 8.13 -18.64 18.26
CA GLY A 13 9.12 -18.82 19.32
C GLY A 13 10.08 -19.96 18.99
N THR A 14 11.37 -19.66 18.97
CA THR A 14 12.34 -20.51 19.68
C THR A 14 12.99 -19.62 20.74
N GLU A 15 12.88 -20.06 21.99
CA GLU A 15 13.63 -19.49 23.10
C GLU A 15 15.07 -19.99 22.99
N ASP A 16 15.91 -19.26 22.26
CA ASP A 16 17.36 -19.50 22.31
C ASP A 16 18.05 -18.23 22.79
N LYS A 17 18.62 -18.30 23.99
CA LYS A 17 19.53 -17.28 24.52
C LYS A 17 20.80 -17.24 23.66
N ALA A 18 21.15 -16.08 23.11
CA ALA A 18 22.53 -15.67 22.91
C ALA A 18 22.62 -14.19 22.53
N ASP A 19 23.61 -13.54 23.11
CA ASP A 19 24.04 -12.16 22.98
C ASP A 19 24.19 -11.67 21.53
N ALA A 20 23.71 -10.44 21.23
CA ALA A 20 24.42 -9.47 20.39
C ALA A 20 23.62 -8.17 20.21
N ALA A 21 24.35 -7.07 20.33
CA ALA A 21 23.89 -5.70 20.26
C ALA A 21 23.11 -5.33 18.97
N LYS A 22 22.03 -4.58 19.18
CA LYS A 22 21.61 -3.41 18.36
C LYS A 22 21.22 -3.67 16.89
N GLN A 23 20.41 -4.69 16.62
CA GLN A 23 19.59 -4.77 15.39
C GLN A 23 18.15 -5.09 15.80
N LYS A 24 17.18 -4.21 15.52
CA LYS A 24 15.75 -4.54 15.74
C LYS A 24 15.41 -5.70 14.78
N PRO A 25 14.94 -6.88 15.27
CA PRO A 25 14.64 -7.99 14.39
C PRO A 25 13.58 -7.57 13.37
N ARG A 26 13.83 -7.84 12.08
CA ARG A 26 12.83 -7.58 11.03
C ARG A 26 11.61 -8.45 11.33
N ARG A 27 10.52 -7.81 11.74
CA ARG A 27 9.28 -8.49 12.16
C ARG A 27 8.70 -9.27 10.97
N GLN A 28 8.47 -10.56 11.15
CA GLN A 28 7.89 -11.41 10.12
C GLN A 28 6.38 -11.14 9.98
N PRO A 29 5.85 -11.02 8.74
CA PRO A 29 4.42 -10.80 8.53
C PRO A 29 3.62 -12.11 8.64
N CYS A 30 2.42 -12.03 9.25
CA CYS A 30 1.48 -13.15 9.38
C CYS A 30 0.42 -13.15 8.28
N CYS A 31 -0.11 -14.32 7.97
CA CYS A 31 -1.24 -14.47 7.07
C CYS A 31 -2.50 -13.89 7.72
N GLY A 32 -3.00 -12.77 7.18
CA GLY A 32 -4.20 -12.12 7.71
C GLY A 32 -5.47 -12.97 7.63
N SER A 33 -5.53 -13.96 6.73
CA SER A 33 -6.68 -14.86 6.63
C SER A 33 -6.66 -15.89 7.76
N CYS A 34 -5.51 -16.55 7.99
CA CYS A 34 -5.33 -17.46 9.11
C CYS A 34 -5.57 -16.75 10.45
N ARG A 35 -5.10 -15.51 10.57
CA ARG A 35 -5.31 -14.71 11.78
C ARG A 35 -6.78 -14.48 12.10
N ASN A 36 -7.65 -14.29 11.10
CA ASN A 36 -9.10 -14.15 11.31
C ASN A 36 -9.74 -15.45 11.86
N HIS A 37 -9.05 -16.58 11.71
CA HIS A 37 -9.44 -17.89 12.25
C HIS A 37 -8.60 -18.28 13.48
N ASN A 38 -7.98 -17.31 14.14
CA ASN A 38 -7.14 -17.50 15.33
C ASN A 38 -5.89 -18.37 15.09
N LEU A 39 -5.39 -18.40 13.85
CA LEU A 39 -4.16 -19.09 13.47
C LEU A 39 -3.06 -18.11 13.11
N GLU A 40 -1.94 -18.16 13.83
CA GLU A 40 -0.76 -17.35 13.56
C GLU A 40 0.23 -18.11 12.69
N VAL A 41 0.14 -17.89 11.37
CA VAL A 41 1.04 -18.53 10.41
C VAL A 41 1.85 -17.47 9.67
N PRO A 42 3.18 -17.56 9.62
CA PRO A 42 4.00 -16.65 8.81
C PRO A 42 3.62 -16.75 7.34
N VAL A 43 3.66 -15.64 6.60
CA VAL A 43 3.29 -15.63 5.16
C VAL A 43 4.33 -16.33 4.28
N ILE A 44 5.55 -16.51 4.79
CA ILE A 44 6.67 -17.07 4.02
C ILE A 44 6.34 -18.53 3.68
N ASN A 45 6.22 -18.83 2.40
CA ASN A 45 5.95 -20.17 1.86
C ASN A 45 4.72 -20.87 2.44
N HIS A 46 3.71 -20.10 2.84
CA HIS A 46 2.48 -20.63 3.43
C HIS A 46 1.39 -20.90 2.39
N GLN A 47 0.89 -22.14 2.36
CA GLN A 47 -0.34 -22.49 1.65
C GLN A 47 -1.56 -22.27 2.57
N CYS A 48 -2.37 -21.27 2.24
CA CYS A 48 -3.48 -20.85 3.09
C CYS A 48 -4.71 -21.75 2.92
N GLN A 49 -5.07 -22.45 3.99
CA GLN A 49 -6.31 -23.24 4.07
C GLN A 49 -7.57 -22.37 3.92
N TYR A 50 -7.49 -21.09 4.31
CA TYR A 50 -8.58 -20.12 4.21
C TYR A 50 -8.44 -19.18 2.99
N ALA A 51 -7.73 -19.60 1.94
CA ALA A 51 -7.55 -18.79 0.73
C ALA A 51 -8.89 -18.40 0.10
N GLU A 52 -9.85 -19.33 0.12
CA GLU A 52 -11.19 -19.19 -0.46
C GLU A 52 -12.30 -18.97 0.58
N CYS A 53 -11.93 -18.74 1.85
CA CYS A 53 -12.93 -18.50 2.90
C CYS A 53 -13.76 -17.24 2.59
N THR A 54 -15.09 -17.34 2.76
CA THR A 54 -16.08 -16.29 2.50
C THR A 54 -16.67 -15.67 3.77
N CYS A 55 -16.08 -15.93 4.95
CA CYS A 55 -16.52 -15.30 6.19
C CYS A 55 -16.31 -13.77 6.13
N VAL A 56 -17.09 -13.03 6.91
CA VAL A 56 -17.09 -11.55 6.92
C VAL A 56 -15.69 -10.97 7.13
N PHE A 57 -14.93 -11.51 8.09
CA PHE A 57 -13.57 -11.04 8.38
C PHE A 57 -12.58 -11.29 7.24
N CYS A 58 -12.66 -12.45 6.58
CA CYS A 58 -11.82 -12.79 5.44
C CYS A 58 -12.13 -11.94 4.22
N GLU A 59 -13.40 -11.66 3.94
CA GLU A 59 -13.80 -10.78 2.84
C GLU A 59 -13.35 -9.32 3.09
N LEU A 60 -13.50 -8.82 4.32
CA LEU A 60 -12.96 -7.50 4.71
C LEU A 60 -11.45 -7.42 4.52
N THR A 61 -10.73 -8.47 4.93
CA THR A 61 -9.27 -8.55 4.76
C THR A 61 -8.88 -8.57 3.27
N ARG A 62 -9.61 -9.30 2.44
CA ARG A 62 -9.41 -9.36 0.99
C ARG A 62 -9.65 -7.99 0.34
N ARG A 63 -10.73 -7.30 0.70
CA ARG A 63 -11.03 -5.94 0.22
C ARG A 63 -9.93 -4.95 0.63
N ARG A 64 -9.49 -4.98 1.89
CA ARG A 64 -8.37 -4.16 2.38
C ARG A 64 -7.09 -4.38 1.56
N ARG A 65 -6.74 -5.64 1.26
CA ARG A 65 -5.56 -5.97 0.42
C ARG A 65 -5.69 -5.41 -1.00
N ARG A 66 -6.89 -5.40 -1.60
CA ARG A 66 -7.12 -4.79 -2.92
C ARG A 66 -6.85 -3.27 -2.87
N ILE A 67 -7.42 -2.58 -1.89
CA ILE A 67 -7.23 -1.13 -1.69
C ILE A 67 -5.76 -0.80 -1.46
N MET A 68 -5.10 -1.51 -0.55
CA MET A 68 -3.68 -1.29 -0.24
C MET A 68 -2.78 -1.49 -1.46
N ARG A 69 -3.01 -2.53 -2.27
CA ARG A 69 -2.26 -2.74 -3.52
C ARG A 69 -2.43 -1.58 -4.49
N HIS A 70 -3.65 -1.06 -4.64
CA HIS A 70 -3.91 0.08 -5.50
C HIS A 70 -3.23 1.35 -4.97
N GLN A 71 -3.40 1.68 -3.69
CA GLN A 71 -2.75 2.82 -3.06
C GLN A 71 -1.22 2.74 -3.16
N GLN A 72 -0.64 1.55 -2.96
CA GLN A 72 0.80 1.35 -3.04
C GLN A 72 1.33 1.50 -4.48
N ARG A 73 0.55 1.11 -5.50
CA ARG A 73 0.88 1.40 -6.91
C ARG A 73 0.90 2.90 -7.17
N LEU A 74 -0.15 3.62 -6.78
CA LEU A 74 -0.22 5.07 -6.94
C LEU A 74 0.92 5.78 -6.20
N TRP A 75 1.22 5.37 -4.97
CA TRP A 75 2.32 5.93 -4.20
C TRP A 75 3.68 5.68 -4.86
N ARG A 76 3.92 4.48 -5.39
CA ARG A 76 5.16 4.16 -6.13
C ARG A 76 5.28 4.99 -7.42
N PHE A 77 4.18 5.15 -8.14
CA PHE A 77 4.14 6.00 -9.35
C PHE A 77 4.46 7.45 -9.01
N LYS A 78 3.73 8.03 -8.03
CA LYS A 78 3.99 9.40 -7.55
C LYS A 78 5.41 9.55 -7.04
N LYS A 79 5.90 8.62 -6.22
CA LYS A 79 7.27 8.67 -5.67
C LYS A 79 8.32 8.69 -6.78
N PHE A 80 8.14 7.88 -7.83
CA PHE A 80 9.01 7.91 -9.00
C PHE A 80 8.92 9.26 -9.74
N SER A 81 7.72 9.81 -9.94
CA SER A 81 7.56 11.11 -10.59
C SER A 81 8.15 12.27 -9.79
N TRP A 82 8.08 12.23 -8.45
CA TRP A 82 8.77 13.22 -7.59
C TRP A 82 10.29 13.12 -7.73
N GLN A 83 10.85 11.91 -7.73
CA GLN A 83 12.30 11.70 -7.94
C GLN A 83 12.75 12.18 -9.32
N GLN A 84 11.94 11.95 -10.36
CA GLN A 84 12.24 12.43 -11.70
C GLN A 84 12.17 13.97 -11.76
N ARG A 85 11.15 14.59 -11.17
CA ARG A 85 11.00 16.05 -11.16
C ARG A 85 12.10 16.75 -10.34
N GLU A 86 12.54 16.14 -9.25
CA GLU A 86 13.67 16.60 -8.43
C GLU A 86 15.01 16.51 -9.21
N MET A 87 15.15 15.53 -10.11
CA MET A 87 16.32 15.41 -11.01
C MET A 87 16.30 16.45 -12.16
N GLU A 88 15.11 16.75 -12.71
CA GLU A 88 14.90 17.78 -13.74
C GLU A 88 15.12 19.21 -13.18
N GLU A 89 14.70 19.46 -11.94
CA GLU A 89 14.89 20.75 -11.24
C GLU A 89 16.36 21.01 -10.87
N ASN A 90 17.18 19.96 -10.69
CA ASN A 90 18.62 20.08 -10.40
C ASN A 90 19.51 20.11 -11.66
N THR A 91 18.92 19.98 -12.85
CA THR A 91 19.64 20.04 -14.15
C THR A 91 19.30 21.30 -14.96
N SER A 92 18.59 22.27 -14.39
CA SER A 92 18.17 23.48 -15.09
C SER A 92 18.27 24.74 -14.23
N GLU A 93 19.48 25.29 -14.11
CA GLU A 93 19.59 26.74 -14.31
C GLU A 93 19.33 26.99 -15.81
N GLY A 94 18.05 27.17 -16.17
CA GLY A 94 17.64 27.41 -17.55
C GLY A 94 16.20 27.02 -17.88
N GLU A 95 15.27 27.92 -17.54
CA GLU A 95 14.01 28.24 -18.23
C GLU A 95 12.97 27.14 -18.56
N GLY A 96 11.77 27.29 -17.99
CA GLY A 96 10.50 27.02 -18.69
C GLY A 96 9.63 25.88 -18.15
N THR A 97 8.76 26.18 -17.17
CA THR A 97 7.66 25.28 -16.77
C THR A 97 6.49 25.37 -17.76
N PRO A 98 5.80 24.25 -18.04
CA PRO A 98 4.35 24.31 -17.90
C PRO A 98 3.75 23.10 -17.18
N ASN A 99 2.97 23.43 -16.14
CA ASN A 99 2.00 22.53 -15.51
C ASN A 99 0.88 22.19 -16.50
N ASN A 100 0.52 20.91 -16.63
CA ASN A 100 -0.84 20.55 -17.05
C ASN A 100 -1.31 19.28 -16.33
N CYS A 101 -2.14 19.48 -15.31
CA CYS A 101 -2.91 18.44 -14.63
C CYS A 101 -4.30 18.98 -14.31
N GLN A 102 -4.98 19.56 -15.29
CA GLN A 102 -6.41 19.87 -15.23
C GLN A 102 -6.95 19.88 -16.67
N SER A 103 -7.71 18.86 -17.10
CA SER A 103 -8.59 18.99 -18.28
C SER A 103 -9.44 17.74 -18.57
N GLU A 104 -10.14 17.18 -17.57
CA GLU A 104 -11.34 16.38 -17.87
C GLU A 104 -12.59 17.29 -17.86
N GLU A 105 -12.70 18.20 -16.88
CA GLU A 105 -13.86 19.10 -16.73
C GLU A 105 -13.97 20.18 -17.82
N GLN A 106 -12.84 20.63 -18.38
CA GLN A 106 -12.83 21.61 -19.48
C GLN A 106 -13.12 20.99 -20.85
N GLN A 107 -12.91 19.68 -21.04
CA GLN A 107 -13.27 19.03 -22.30
C GLN A 107 -14.80 18.90 -22.44
N GLU A 108 -15.49 18.63 -21.33
CA GLU A 108 -16.95 18.49 -21.31
C GLU A 108 -17.65 19.84 -21.54
N GLN A 109 -17.14 20.93 -20.96
CA GLN A 109 -17.65 22.28 -21.21
C GLN A 109 -17.40 22.74 -22.66
N ASN A 110 -16.27 22.37 -23.26
CA ASN A 110 -15.97 22.71 -24.66
C ASN A 110 -16.77 21.87 -25.67
N HIS A 111 -17.10 20.61 -25.33
CA HIS A 111 -18.01 19.79 -26.13
C HIS A 111 -19.43 20.35 -26.10
N ALA A 112 -19.97 20.63 -24.91
CA ALA A 112 -21.31 21.19 -24.73
C ALA A 112 -21.49 22.55 -25.42
N ARG A 113 -20.46 23.40 -25.41
CA ARG A 113 -20.47 24.71 -26.07
C ARG A 113 -20.44 24.63 -27.60
N ARG A 114 -19.97 23.50 -28.15
CA ARG A 114 -19.87 23.26 -29.60
C ARG A 114 -21.17 22.71 -30.19
N GLU A 115 -21.98 22.04 -29.36
CA GLU A 115 -23.32 21.56 -29.74
C GLU A 115 -24.38 22.69 -29.73
N MET A 116 -24.13 23.81 -29.05
CA MET A 116 -25.02 24.99 -29.04
C MET A 116 -24.83 25.94 -30.23
N VAL A 117 -23.81 25.73 -31.08
CA VAL A 117 -23.51 26.55 -32.27
C VAL A 117 -23.72 25.73 -33.56
N SER A 118 -24.78 24.91 -33.60
CA SER A 118 -25.34 24.30 -34.82
C SER A 118 -26.83 24.58 -34.90
#